data_AF-A0A3D8HR98-F1
#
_entry.id   AF-A0A3D8HR98-F1
#
_cell.length_a   1.000
_cell.length_b   1.000
_cell.length_c   1.000
_cell.angle_alpha   90.00
_cell.angle_beta   90.00
_cell.angle_gamma   90.00
#
_symmetry.space_group_name_H-M   'P 1'
#
loop_
_entity.id
_entity.type
_entity.pdbx_description
1 polymer ?
#
loop_
_entity_poly.entity_id
_entity_poly.type
_entity_poly.pdbx_seq_one_letter_code
_entity_poly.pdbx_strand_id
1 'polypeptide(L)'
;MRNALFDIVLVGIGIIAGIASAILGLWWVCALFGAVVIIAFVRFVLVRKEAYLIDSLKNVSAQYAQGKFESRIVHIKGTSAIADICENLNNFIDHLEAFLRETQTAIECSQKGEYFRYALKRGLEGTFAQNIINLNHALEKIEQNAKQSVTNALSKNLMNLNLSHQTHNLSEIASELNEDISFMKKVDSNIHEIRNSSQESKDTASILVRSIQRLSELIENNNAL
;
A
#
# COMPACT_ATOMS: atom_id res chain seq x y z
N MET A 1 12.20 36.55 38.50
CA MET A 1 11.61 37.63 39.32
C MET A 1 12.61 38.27 40.29
N ARG A 2 13.38 37.49 41.07
CA ARG A 2 14.33 38.03 42.05
C ARG A 2 15.39 38.97 41.43
N ASN A 3 15.97 38.62 40.28
CA ASN A 3 17.00 39.45 39.63
C ASN A 3 16.46 40.78 39.07
N ALA A 4 15.23 40.79 38.55
CA ALA A 4 14.60 42.00 38.02
C ALA A 4 14.25 43.02 39.12
N LEU A 5 13.88 42.56 40.32
CA LEU A 5 13.69 43.44 41.48
C LEU A 5 15.02 44.06 41.92
N PHE A 6 16.11 43.29 41.94
CA PHE A 6 17.45 43.81 42.23
C PHE A 6 17.90 44.84 41.19
N ASP A 7 17.67 44.59 39.90
CA ASP A 7 18.04 45.53 38.83
C ASP A 7 17.26 46.85 38.92
N ILE A 8 15.96 46.81 39.25
CA ILE A 8 15.13 48.01 39.43
C ILE A 8 15.60 48.83 40.64
N VAL A 9 15.92 48.16 41.76
CA VAL A 9 16.43 48.84 42.96
C VAL A 9 17.81 49.45 42.69
N LEU A 10 18.69 48.76 41.96
CA LEU A 10 20.01 49.26 41.58
C LEU A 10 19.91 50.51 40.68
N VAL A 11 18.98 50.51 39.72
CA VAL A 11 18.70 51.67 38.87
C VAL A 11 18.17 52.85 39.69
N GLY A 12 17.24 52.60 40.61
CA GLY A 12 16.69 53.63 41.50
C GLY A 12 17.78 54.29 42.36
N ILE A 13 18.64 53.49 42.99
CA ILE A 13 19.79 53.98 43.78
C ILE A 13 20.76 54.76 42.89
N GLY A 14 21.01 54.27 41.66
CA GLY A 14 21.93 54.93 40.72
C GLY A 14 21.44 56.29 40.24
N ILE A 15 20.14 56.45 39.99
CA ILE A 15 19.55 57.74 39.61
C ILE A 15 19.63 58.74 40.76
N ILE A 16 19.30 58.31 41.99
CA ILE A 16 19.33 59.18 43.18
C ILE A 16 20.75 59.64 43.50
N ALA A 17 21.74 58.73 43.45
CA ALA A 17 23.15 59.06 43.65
C ALA A 17 23.74 59.92 42.52
N GLY A 18 23.28 59.72 41.28
CA GLY A 18 23.61 60.57 40.14
C GLY A 18 23.12 62.01 40.31
N ILE A 19 21.87 62.20 40.75
CA ILE A 19 21.30 63.54 41.01
C ILE A 19 22.04 64.23 42.18
N ALA A 20 22.33 63.49 43.26
CA ALA A 20 23.06 64.03 44.40
C ALA A 20 24.49 64.48 44.04
N SER A 21 25.19 63.72 43.18
CA SER A 21 26.56 64.06 42.73
C SER A 21 26.61 65.26 41.77
N ALA A 22 25.54 65.51 41.01
CA ALA A 22 25.41 66.70 40.16
C ALA A 22 25.30 67.99 41.01
N ILE A 23 24.59 67.93 42.13
CA ILE A 23 24.45 69.05 43.08
C ILE A 23 25.80 69.38 43.75
N LEU A 24 26.64 68.37 43.98
CA LEU A 24 27.99 68.50 44.56
C LEU A 24 29.08 68.88 43.55
N GLY A 25 28.76 69.01 42.26
CA GLY A 25 29.71 69.44 41.22
C GLY A 25 30.74 68.39 40.79
N LEU A 26 30.50 67.09 41.04
CA LEU A 26 31.38 66.01 40.59
C LEU A 26 30.84 65.34 39.31
N TRP A 27 31.08 65.97 38.17
CA TRP A 27 30.52 65.57 36.87
C TRP A 27 30.95 64.17 36.40
N TRP A 28 32.16 63.73 36.78
CA TRP A 28 32.68 62.40 36.47
C TRP A 28 31.91 61.27 37.18
N VAL A 29 31.35 61.53 38.36
CA VAL A 29 30.54 60.56 39.12
C VAL A 29 29.17 60.39 38.48
N CYS A 30 28.57 61.48 37.98
CA CYS A 30 27.32 61.43 37.24
C CYS A 30 27.42 60.56 35.98
N ALA A 31 28.52 60.67 35.23
CA ALA A 31 28.76 59.86 34.04
C ALA A 31 28.82 58.34 34.36
N LEU A 32 29.45 57.98 35.48
CA LEU A 32 29.57 56.58 35.92
C LEU A 32 28.20 55.99 36.30
N PHE A 33 27.37 56.75 37.03
CA PHE A 33 26.00 56.32 37.35
C PHE A 33 25.10 56.22 36.11
N GLY A 34 25.26 57.13 35.14
CA GLY A 34 24.58 57.05 33.85
C GLY A 34 24.90 55.74 33.11
N ALA A 35 26.17 55.34 33.08
CA ALA A 35 26.58 54.06 32.47
C ALA A 35 25.95 52.85 33.17
N VAL A 36 25.85 52.85 34.50
CA VAL A 36 25.19 51.77 35.27
C VAL A 36 23.70 51.66 34.91
N VAL A 37 22.99 52.78 34.80
CA VAL A 37 21.57 52.80 34.40
C VAL A 37 21.39 52.24 32.98
N ILE A 38 22.27 52.60 32.04
CA ILE A 38 22.23 52.07 30.67
C ILE A 38 22.47 50.56 30.66
N ILE A 39 23.47 50.06 31.39
CA ILE A 39 23.76 48.61 31.47
C ILE A 39 22.57 47.85 32.07
N ALA A 40 21.97 48.37 33.14
CA ALA A 40 20.79 47.77 33.75
C ALA A 40 19.56 47.79 32.82
N PHE A 41 19.38 48.87 32.06
CA PHE A 41 18.31 48.95 31.05
C PHE A 41 18.51 47.92 29.93
N VAL A 42 19.73 47.76 29.43
CA VAL A 42 20.07 46.73 28.43
C VAL A 42 19.81 45.33 29.00
N ARG A 43 20.24 45.05 30.23
CA ARG A 43 19.95 43.78 30.93
C ARG A 43 18.46 43.53 31.06
N PHE A 44 17.68 44.53 31.47
CA PHE A 44 16.23 44.42 31.64
C PHE A 44 15.53 44.03 30.33
N VAL A 45 15.93 44.63 29.21
CA VAL A 45 15.38 44.29 27.88
C VAL A 45 15.74 42.86 27.48
N LEU A 46 16.99 42.43 27.69
CA LEU A 46 17.43 41.07 27.36
C LEU A 46 16.69 39.99 28.16
N VAL A 47 16.54 40.18 29.47
CA VAL A 47 15.84 39.22 30.35
C VAL A 47 14.36 39.10 29.99
N ARG A 48 13.70 40.19 29.59
CA ARG A 48 12.29 40.14 29.15
C ARG A 48 12.12 39.37 27.84
N LYS A 49 13.06 39.47 26.90
CA LYS A 49 13.03 38.70 25.66
C LYS A 49 13.15 37.20 25.92
N GLU A 50 14.07 36.79 26.79
CA GLU A 50 14.24 35.38 27.17
C GLU A 50 12.99 34.83 27.88
N ALA A 51 12.38 35.62 28.77
CA ALA A 51 11.15 35.22 29.46
C ALA A 51 9.98 34.95 28.50
N TYR A 52 9.83 35.77 27.46
CA TYR A 52 8.81 35.55 26.43
C TYR A 52 9.06 34.26 25.64
N LEU A 53 10.31 33.98 25.26
CA LEU A 53 10.66 32.76 24.53
C LEU A 53 10.41 31.50 25.37
N ILE A 54 10.75 31.54 26.66
CA ILE A 54 10.50 30.42 27.58
C ILE A 54 9.00 30.13 27.71
N ASP A 55 8.18 31.16 27.90
CA ASP A 55 6.72 30.98 28.04
C ASP A 55 6.08 30.50 26.73
N SER A 56 6.52 31.05 25.60
CA SER A 56 6.08 30.61 24.26
C SER A 56 6.48 29.16 24.00
N LEU A 57 7.71 28.79 24.30
CA LEU A 57 8.22 27.42 24.19
C LEU A 57 7.42 26.45 25.06
N LYS A 58 7.10 26.84 26.30
CA LYS A 58 6.27 26.03 27.21
C LYS A 58 4.87 25.79 26.63
N ASN A 59 4.21 26.83 26.11
CA ASN A 59 2.87 26.70 25.56
C ASN A 59 2.85 25.85 24.28
N VAL A 60 3.79 26.11 23.37
CA VAL A 60 3.90 25.36 22.10
C VAL A 60 4.28 23.89 22.36
N SER A 61 5.20 23.63 23.30
CA SER A 61 5.56 22.27 23.71
C SER A 61 4.35 21.47 24.26
N ALA A 62 3.48 22.11 25.02
CA ALA A 62 2.24 21.47 25.49
C ALA A 62 1.28 21.10 24.35
N GLN A 63 1.28 21.86 23.25
CA GLN A 63 0.49 21.54 22.06
C GLN A 63 1.12 20.41 21.25
N TYR A 64 2.44 20.41 21.10
CA TYR A 64 3.17 19.31 20.45
C TYR A 64 2.98 17.98 21.18
N ALA A 65 2.94 18.01 22.52
CA ALA A 65 2.64 16.82 23.33
C ALA A 65 1.23 16.26 23.07
N GLN A 66 0.30 17.07 22.57
CA GLN A 66 -1.04 16.66 22.14
C GLN A 66 -1.11 16.28 20.66
N GLY A 67 0.02 16.27 19.94
CA GLY A 67 0.06 15.99 18.50
C GLY A 67 -0.37 17.15 17.59
N LYS A 68 -0.48 18.38 18.12
CA LYS A 68 -0.84 19.58 17.35
C LYS A 68 0.41 20.30 16.86
N PHE A 69 0.85 20.01 15.64
CA PHE A 69 2.13 20.50 15.09
C PHE A 69 2.05 21.81 14.28
N GLU A 70 0.87 22.42 14.16
CA GLU A 70 0.64 23.64 13.38
C GLU A 70 1.13 24.91 14.10
N SER A 71 1.29 24.83 15.43
CA SER A 71 1.71 25.96 16.26
C SER A 71 3.20 26.23 16.08
N ARG A 72 3.58 27.51 15.98
CA ARG A 72 4.98 27.94 15.78
C ARG A 72 5.41 28.94 16.84
N ILE A 73 6.67 28.85 17.29
CA ILE A 73 7.28 29.87 18.14
C ILE A 73 7.62 31.07 17.27
N VAL A 74 6.89 32.17 17.44
CA VAL A 74 7.06 33.42 16.68
C VAL A 74 7.86 34.44 17.47
N HIS A 75 8.37 35.48 16.80
CA HIS A 75 9.15 36.57 17.40
C HIS A 75 10.45 36.14 18.08
N ILE A 76 11.14 35.14 17.52
CA ILE A 76 12.49 34.78 17.92
C ILE A 76 13.43 35.94 17.53
N LYS A 77 13.85 36.75 18.51
CA LYS A 77 14.71 37.92 18.31
C LYS A 77 15.91 37.86 19.25
N GLY A 78 17.11 37.74 18.66
CA GLY A 78 18.40 37.73 19.36
C GLY A 78 19.17 36.43 19.14
N THR A 79 20.44 36.42 19.52
CA THR A 79 21.38 35.29 19.41
C THR A 79 21.63 34.62 20.77
N SER A 80 20.59 34.55 21.61
CA SER A 80 20.65 33.79 22.87
C SER A 80 20.52 32.30 22.58
N ALA A 81 21.17 31.44 23.37
CA ALA A 81 21.06 29.98 23.22
C ALA A 81 19.61 29.47 23.19
N ILE A 82 18.68 30.14 23.89
CA ILE A 82 17.26 29.78 23.86
C ILE A 82 16.56 30.14 22.56
N ALA A 83 17.01 31.19 21.87
CA ALA A 83 16.53 31.57 20.55
C ALA A 83 16.93 30.50 19.52
N ASP A 84 18.19 30.05 19.55
CA ASP A 84 18.68 28.98 18.69
C ASP A 84 17.91 27.67 18.92
N ILE A 85 17.58 27.33 20.18
CA ILE A 85 16.74 26.17 20.49
C ILE A 85 15.34 26.31 19.89
N CYS A 86 14.71 27.48 20.02
CA CYS A 86 13.38 27.73 19.47
C CYS A 86 13.38 27.64 17.94
N GLU A 87 14.42 28.15 17.28
CA GLU A 87 14.57 28.10 15.82
C GLU A 87 14.78 26.66 15.34
N ASN A 88 15.69 25.91 15.98
CA ASN A 88 15.90 24.49 15.68
C ASN A 88 14.65 23.65 15.93
N LEU A 89 13.89 23.95 16.98
CA LEU A 89 12.64 23.24 17.27
C LEU A 89 11.58 23.53 16.20
N ASN A 90 11.41 24.79 15.78
CA ASN A 90 10.50 25.12 14.68
C ASN A 90 10.91 24.39 13.40
N ASN A 91 12.20 24.39 13.05
CA ASN A 91 12.69 23.69 11.86
C ASN A 91 12.44 22.17 11.95
N PHE A 92 12.62 21.57 13.13
CA PHE A 92 12.29 20.15 13.34
C PHE A 92 10.80 19.86 13.12
N ILE A 93 9.93 20.72 13.63
CA ILE A 93 8.48 20.57 13.52
C ILE A 93 8.01 20.79 12.07
N ASP A 94 8.58 21.76 11.36
CA ASP A 94 8.30 21.99 9.93
C ASP A 94 8.65 20.74 9.09
N HIS A 95 9.81 20.12 9.36
CA HIS A 95 10.18 18.86 8.71
C HIS A 95 9.24 17.71 9.09
N LEU A 96 8.82 17.62 10.35
CA LEU A 96 7.88 16.61 10.82
C LEU A 96 6.50 16.78 10.14
N GLU A 97 5.98 18.00 10.05
CA GLU A 97 4.72 18.32 9.39
C GLU A 97 4.77 17.96 7.90
N ALA A 98 5.83 18.38 7.20
CA ALA A 98 6.03 18.04 5.80
C ALA A 98 6.11 16.52 5.59
N PHE A 99 6.84 15.80 6.45
CA PHE A 99 6.93 14.34 6.40
C PHE A 99 5.57 13.67 6.61
N LEU A 100 4.81 14.08 7.62
CA LEU A 100 3.49 13.52 7.91
C LEU A 100 2.51 13.78 6.76
N ARG A 101 2.48 15.00 6.24
CA ARG A 101 1.61 15.40 5.12
C ARG A 101 1.89 14.61 3.85
N GLU A 102 3.17 14.49 3.46
CA GLU A 102 3.55 13.73 2.26
C GLU A 102 3.28 12.23 2.43
N THR A 103 3.55 11.68 3.62
CA THR A 103 3.26 10.28 3.95
C THR A 103 1.76 9.98 3.86
N GLN A 104 0.92 10.81 4.50
CA GLN A 104 -0.52 10.64 4.48
C GLN A 104 -1.05 10.71 3.05
N THR A 105 -0.64 11.73 2.29
CA THR A 105 -1.08 11.93 0.91
C THR A 105 -0.73 10.72 0.03
N ALA A 106 0.50 10.21 0.12
CA ALA A 106 0.94 9.08 -0.69
C ALA A 106 0.19 7.78 -0.34
N ILE A 107 -0.05 7.54 0.96
CA ILE A 107 -0.82 6.38 1.41
C ILE A 107 -2.27 6.46 0.95
N GLU A 108 -2.94 7.61 1.11
CA GLU A 108 -4.34 7.81 0.70
C GLU A 108 -4.53 7.62 -0.81
N CYS A 109 -3.61 8.15 -1.63
CA CYS A 109 -3.64 7.90 -3.08
C CYS A 109 -3.45 6.41 -3.40
N SER A 110 -2.48 5.74 -2.76
CA SER A 110 -2.24 4.30 -2.97
C SER A 110 -3.47 3.45 -2.59
N GLN A 111 -4.17 3.80 -1.51
CA GLN A 111 -5.41 3.13 -1.10
C GLN A 111 -6.54 3.29 -2.12
N LYS A 112 -6.59 4.42 -2.84
CA LYS A 112 -7.54 4.67 -3.93
C LYS A 112 -7.14 4.01 -5.26
N GLY A 113 -6.02 3.29 -5.30
CA GLY A 113 -5.47 2.72 -6.53
C GLY A 113 -4.72 3.73 -7.42
N GLU A 114 -4.50 4.95 -6.92
CA GLU A 114 -3.78 6.02 -7.59
C GLU A 114 -2.26 5.92 -7.32
N TYR A 115 -1.64 4.86 -7.83
CA TYR A 115 -0.23 4.53 -7.54
C TYR A 115 0.81 5.51 -8.13
N PHE A 116 0.38 6.52 -8.88
CA PHE A 116 1.29 7.52 -9.46
C PHE A 116 1.79 8.56 -8.44
N ARG A 117 1.15 8.69 -7.27
CA ARG A 117 1.49 9.71 -6.27
C ARG A 117 2.37 9.13 -5.17
N TYR A 118 3.67 9.39 -5.29
CA TYR A 118 4.66 9.11 -4.25
C TYR A 118 4.87 10.30 -3.32
N ALA A 119 5.34 10.02 -2.10
CA ALA A 119 5.67 11.04 -1.12
C ALA A 119 6.91 11.83 -1.59
N LEU A 120 6.84 13.15 -1.54
CA LEU A 120 7.93 14.01 -2.03
C LEU A 120 9.03 14.14 -0.98
N LYS A 121 10.27 13.81 -1.37
CA LYS A 121 11.46 14.03 -0.53
C LYS A 121 11.87 15.51 -0.45
N ARG A 122 11.40 16.36 -1.35
CA ARG A 122 11.88 17.74 -1.48
C ARG A 122 11.60 18.55 -0.20
N GLY A 123 12.65 19.16 0.35
CA GLY A 123 12.56 19.94 1.59
C GLY A 123 12.67 19.09 2.86
N LEU A 124 12.88 17.77 2.75
CA LEU A 124 13.20 16.89 3.86
C LEU A 124 14.66 16.45 3.75
N GLU A 125 15.38 16.48 4.88
CA GLU A 125 16.78 16.10 4.95
C GLU A 125 17.01 14.98 5.98
N GLY A 126 18.19 14.37 5.90
CA GLY A 126 18.62 13.30 6.83
C GLY A 126 17.63 12.15 6.92
N THR A 127 17.24 11.82 8.16
CA THR A 127 16.37 10.68 8.48
C THR A 127 14.99 10.80 7.83
N PHE A 128 14.41 11.99 7.72
CA PHE A 128 13.11 12.17 7.06
C PHE A 128 13.16 11.80 5.58
N ALA A 129 14.18 12.29 4.87
CA ALA A 129 14.42 11.93 3.48
C ALA A 129 14.59 10.42 3.27
N GLN A 130 15.33 9.74 4.14
CA GLN A 130 15.53 8.30 4.04
C GLN A 130 14.23 7.52 4.27
N ASN A 131 13.40 7.94 5.24
CA ASN A 131 12.11 7.31 5.49
C ASN A 131 11.15 7.49 4.32
N ILE A 132 11.11 8.66 3.68
CA ILE A 132 10.31 8.89 2.47
C ILE A 132 10.73 7.95 1.33
N ILE A 133 12.04 7.73 1.13
CA ILE A 133 12.54 6.78 0.12
C ILE A 133 12.06 5.36 0.44
N ASN A 134 12.21 4.93 1.69
CA ASN A 134 11.79 3.59 2.11
C ASN A 134 10.27 3.41 1.97
N LEU A 135 9.49 4.44 2.32
CA LEU A 135 8.05 4.47 2.15
C LEU A 135 7.67 4.33 0.67
N ASN A 136 8.31 5.08 -0.22
CA ASN A 136 8.04 5.00 -1.65
C ASN A 136 8.36 3.62 -2.22
N HIS A 137 9.44 2.97 -1.77
CA HIS A 137 9.74 1.59 -2.18
C HIS A 137 8.69 0.59 -1.66
N ALA A 138 8.12 0.80 -0.47
CA ALA A 138 7.01 -0.02 0.01
C ALA A 138 5.74 0.19 -0.85
N LEU A 139 5.43 1.44 -1.21
CA LEU A 139 4.31 1.76 -2.09
C LEU A 139 4.48 1.16 -3.49
N GLU A 140 5.70 1.16 -4.03
CA GLU A 140 6.01 0.51 -5.31
C GLU A 140 5.72 -1.00 -5.27
N LYS A 141 6.10 -1.68 -4.19
CA LYS A 141 5.77 -3.11 -4.01
C LYS A 141 4.27 -3.35 -3.92
N ILE A 142 3.53 -2.45 -3.28
CA ILE A 142 2.06 -2.52 -3.23
C ILE A 142 1.48 -2.37 -4.64
N GLU A 143 1.96 -1.41 -5.42
CA GLU A 143 1.56 -1.23 -6.82
C GLU A 143 1.83 -2.49 -7.66
N GLN A 144 3.04 -3.06 -7.56
CA GLN A 144 3.41 -4.28 -8.27
C GLN A 144 2.51 -5.45 -7.89
N ASN A 145 2.21 -5.63 -6.59
CA ASN A 145 1.32 -6.68 -6.12
C ASN A 145 -0.12 -6.48 -6.62
N ALA A 146 -0.62 -5.24 -6.64
CA ALA A 146 -1.94 -4.93 -7.19
C ALA A 146 -2.03 -5.31 -8.68
N LYS A 147 -1.02 -4.92 -9.48
CA LYS A 147 -0.91 -5.31 -10.90
C LYS A 147 -0.86 -6.82 -11.07
N GLN A 148 -0.04 -7.51 -10.26
CA GLN A 148 0.08 -8.97 -10.32
C GLN A 148 -1.23 -9.66 -9.94
N SER A 149 -1.95 -9.15 -8.94
CA SER A 149 -3.25 -9.67 -8.52
C SER A 149 -4.27 -9.60 -9.66
N VAL A 150 -4.33 -8.47 -10.38
CA VAL A 150 -5.19 -8.30 -11.56
C VAL A 150 -4.82 -9.31 -12.66
N THR A 151 -3.53 -9.43 -12.98
CA THR A 151 -3.04 -10.41 -13.97
C THR A 151 -3.38 -11.84 -13.56
N ASN A 152 -3.17 -12.21 -12.29
CA ASN A 152 -3.48 -13.53 -11.77
C ASN A 152 -4.99 -13.84 -11.84
N ALA A 153 -5.83 -12.86 -11.48
CA ALA A 153 -7.28 -13.00 -11.60
C ALA A 153 -7.72 -13.19 -13.05
N LEU A 154 -7.13 -12.46 -13.99
CA LEU A 154 -7.38 -12.63 -15.42
C LEU A 154 -6.97 -14.02 -15.91
N SER A 155 -5.74 -14.44 -15.61
CA SER A 155 -5.22 -15.77 -15.97
C SER A 155 -6.10 -16.89 -15.41
N LYS A 156 -6.58 -16.75 -14.17
CA LYS A 156 -7.50 -17.72 -13.55
C LYS A 156 -8.83 -17.79 -14.27
N ASN A 157 -9.40 -16.65 -14.66
CA ASN A 157 -10.65 -16.62 -15.44
C ASN A 157 -10.47 -17.27 -16.82
N LEU A 158 -9.39 -16.97 -17.53
CA LEU A 158 -9.08 -17.59 -18.83
C LEU A 158 -8.88 -19.10 -18.71
N MET A 159 -8.16 -19.55 -17.69
CA MET A 159 -7.95 -20.97 -17.42
C MET A 159 -9.28 -21.68 -17.12
N ASN A 160 -10.15 -21.08 -16.30
CA ASN A 160 -11.47 -21.64 -16.01
C ASN A 160 -12.35 -21.76 -17.26
N LEU A 161 -12.35 -20.74 -18.13
CA LEU A 161 -13.07 -20.80 -19.40
C LEU A 161 -12.56 -21.96 -20.27
N ASN A 162 -11.24 -22.08 -20.44
CA ASN A 162 -10.64 -23.15 -21.23
C ASN A 162 -10.94 -24.54 -20.65
N LEU A 163 -10.85 -24.71 -19.32
CA LEU A 163 -11.16 -25.97 -18.66
C LEU A 163 -12.63 -26.36 -18.78
N SER A 164 -13.56 -25.39 -18.67
CA SER A 164 -14.99 -25.64 -18.83
C SER A 164 -15.33 -26.14 -20.23
N HIS A 165 -14.73 -25.56 -21.27
CA HIS A 165 -14.93 -26.02 -22.65
C HIS A 165 -14.32 -27.41 -22.88
N GLN A 166 -13.11 -27.66 -22.37
CA GLN A 166 -12.47 -28.98 -22.50
C GLN A 166 -13.24 -30.09 -21.77
N THR A 167 -13.74 -29.83 -20.55
CA THR A 167 -14.54 -30.81 -19.81
C THR A 167 -15.88 -31.10 -20.45
N HIS A 168 -16.56 -30.08 -20.98
CA HIS A 168 -17.78 -30.29 -21.77
C HIS A 168 -17.52 -31.18 -22.99
N ASN A 169 -16.52 -30.82 -23.80
CA ASN A 169 -16.18 -31.59 -25.02
C ASN A 169 -15.78 -33.03 -24.70
N LEU A 170 -15.01 -33.25 -23.61
CA LEU A 170 -14.63 -34.61 -23.22
C LEU A 170 -15.84 -35.43 -22.76
N SER A 171 -16.80 -34.82 -22.07
CA SER A 171 -18.05 -35.47 -21.67
C SER A 171 -18.92 -35.83 -22.87
N GLU A 172 -19.00 -34.95 -23.87
CA GLU A 172 -19.73 -35.17 -25.12
C GLU A 172 -19.12 -36.34 -25.90
N ILE A 173 -17.79 -36.32 -26.10
CA ILE A 173 -17.04 -37.41 -26.73
C ILE A 173 -17.25 -38.74 -25.97
N ALA A 174 -17.21 -38.73 -24.63
CA ALA A 174 -17.44 -39.94 -23.84
C ALA A 174 -18.87 -40.49 -24.01
N SER A 175 -19.86 -39.60 -24.13
CA SER A 175 -21.25 -39.97 -24.40
C SER A 175 -21.41 -40.58 -25.79
N GLU A 176 -20.84 -39.93 -26.82
CA GLU A 176 -20.84 -40.43 -28.20
C GLU A 176 -20.16 -41.79 -28.31
N LEU A 177 -18.99 -41.97 -27.68
CA LEU A 177 -18.30 -43.26 -27.64
C LEU A 177 -19.15 -44.36 -26.99
N ASN A 178 -19.91 -44.04 -25.95
CA ASN A 178 -20.79 -45.01 -25.30
C ASN A 178 -22.01 -45.38 -26.17
N GLU A 179 -22.52 -44.42 -26.94
CA GLU A 179 -23.55 -44.66 -27.94
C GLU A 179 -23.02 -45.54 -29.09
N ASP A 180 -21.82 -45.24 -29.59
CA ASP A 180 -21.12 -46.02 -30.61
C ASP A 180 -20.87 -47.47 -30.14
N ILE A 181 -20.44 -47.67 -28.89
CA ILE A 181 -20.29 -49.02 -28.30
C ILE A 181 -21.63 -49.76 -28.29
N SER A 182 -22.72 -49.07 -27.96
CA SER A 182 -24.07 -49.65 -27.94
C SER A 182 -24.55 -50.01 -29.35
N PHE A 183 -24.24 -49.17 -30.33
CA PHE A 183 -24.49 -49.46 -31.74
C PHE A 183 -23.65 -50.66 -32.22
N MET A 184 -22.37 -50.72 -31.85
CA MET A 184 -21.48 -51.84 -32.18
C MET A 184 -22.00 -53.16 -31.62
N LYS A 185 -22.54 -53.16 -30.38
CA LYS A 185 -23.22 -54.34 -29.81
C LYS A 185 -24.45 -54.77 -30.61
N LYS A 186 -25.25 -53.81 -31.11
CA LYS A 186 -26.38 -54.14 -32.00
C LYS A 186 -25.91 -54.74 -33.32
N VAL A 187 -24.85 -54.19 -33.92
CA VAL A 187 -24.26 -54.73 -35.15
C VAL A 187 -23.75 -56.15 -34.93
N ASP A 188 -23.06 -56.40 -33.82
CA ASP A 188 -22.59 -57.75 -33.45
C ASP A 188 -23.75 -58.74 -33.27
N SER A 189 -24.82 -58.33 -32.58
CA SER A 189 -26.05 -59.12 -32.45
C SER A 189 -26.67 -59.46 -33.81
N ASN A 190 -26.77 -58.46 -34.70
CA ASN A 190 -27.29 -58.66 -36.06
C ASN A 190 -26.41 -59.63 -36.87
N ILE A 191 -25.09 -59.54 -36.74
CA ILE A 191 -24.16 -60.49 -37.39
C ILE A 191 -24.39 -61.90 -36.85
N HIS A 192 -24.62 -62.06 -35.55
CA HIS A 192 -24.94 -63.34 -34.93
C HIS A 192 -26.24 -63.94 -35.48
N GLU A 193 -27.30 -63.14 -35.62
CA GLU A 193 -28.56 -63.56 -36.25
C GLU A 193 -28.38 -63.96 -37.72
N ILE A 194 -27.67 -63.14 -38.50
CA ILE A 194 -27.37 -63.42 -39.92
C ILE A 194 -26.59 -64.73 -40.04
N ARG A 195 -25.60 -64.96 -39.17
CA ARG A 195 -24.82 -66.20 -39.17
C ARG A 195 -25.69 -67.43 -38.88
N ASN A 196 -26.58 -67.34 -37.90
CA ASN A 196 -27.51 -68.42 -37.57
C ASN A 196 -28.46 -68.71 -38.73
N SER A 197 -29.08 -67.67 -39.30
CA SER A 197 -29.97 -67.81 -40.46
C SER A 197 -29.26 -68.36 -41.70
N SER A 198 -28.01 -67.96 -41.93
CA SER A 198 -27.18 -68.50 -43.02
C SER A 198 -26.84 -69.97 -42.80
N GLN A 199 -26.62 -70.40 -41.55
CA GLN A 199 -26.42 -71.81 -41.22
C GLN A 199 -27.68 -72.64 -41.46
N GLU A 200 -28.84 -72.17 -41.02
CA GLU A 200 -30.13 -72.80 -41.28
C GLU A 200 -30.43 -72.90 -42.79
N SER A 201 -30.09 -71.84 -43.53
CA SER A 201 -30.20 -71.82 -45.00
C SER A 201 -29.28 -72.86 -45.65
N LYS A 202 -28.05 -73.05 -45.16
CA LYS A 202 -27.15 -74.11 -45.62
C LYS A 202 -27.70 -75.50 -45.33
N ASP A 203 -28.23 -75.72 -44.14
CA ASP A 203 -28.82 -77.00 -43.77
C ASP A 203 -30.02 -77.32 -44.67
N THR A 204 -30.89 -76.34 -44.90
CA THR A 204 -32.02 -76.43 -45.83
C THR A 204 -31.57 -76.75 -47.26
N ALA A 205 -30.56 -76.05 -47.78
CA ALA A 205 -29.99 -76.33 -49.10
C ALA A 205 -29.42 -77.76 -49.16
N SER A 206 -28.77 -78.25 -48.10
CA SER A 206 -28.27 -79.63 -48.04
C SER A 206 -29.40 -80.66 -48.07
N ILE A 207 -30.53 -80.38 -47.41
CA ILE A 207 -31.73 -81.23 -47.42
C ILE A 207 -32.34 -81.26 -48.83
N LEU A 208 -32.41 -80.11 -49.50
CA LEU A 208 -32.91 -80.01 -50.87
C LEU A 208 -32.03 -80.81 -51.84
N VAL A 209 -30.70 -80.67 -51.76
CA VAL A 209 -29.76 -81.45 -52.57
C VAL A 209 -29.95 -82.95 -52.35
N ARG A 210 -30.05 -83.41 -51.10
CA ARG A 210 -30.31 -84.84 -50.80
C ARG A 210 -31.66 -85.32 -51.35
N SER A 211 -32.69 -84.47 -51.27
CA SER A 211 -34.02 -84.78 -51.81
C SER A 211 -33.99 -84.90 -53.33
N ILE A 212 -33.29 -83.99 -54.02
CA ILE A 212 -33.07 -84.04 -55.46
C ILE A 212 -32.30 -85.31 -55.86
N GLN A 213 -31.23 -85.65 -55.12
CA GLN A 213 -30.45 -86.86 -55.35
C GLN A 213 -31.34 -88.12 -55.28
N ARG A 214 -32.18 -88.22 -54.24
CA ARG A 214 -33.14 -89.34 -54.07
C ARG A 214 -34.17 -89.40 -55.18
N LEU A 215 -34.70 -88.26 -55.62
CA LEU A 215 -35.63 -88.20 -56.74
C LEU A 215 -34.96 -88.67 -58.04
N SER A 216 -33.71 -88.27 -58.27
CA SER A 216 -32.92 -88.75 -59.42
C SER A 216 -32.73 -90.26 -59.39
N GLU A 217 -32.34 -90.84 -58.25
CA GLU A 217 -32.22 -92.30 -58.08
C GLU A 217 -33.56 -93.02 -58.31
N LEU A 218 -34.69 -92.45 -57.86
CA LEU A 218 -36.01 -93.03 -58.11
C LEU A 218 -36.40 -93.00 -59.59
N ILE A 219 -36.07 -91.93 -60.32
CA ILE A 219 -36.31 -91.83 -61.77
C ILE A 219 -35.43 -92.84 -62.52
N GLU A 220 -34.15 -92.96 -62.13
CA GLU A 220 -33.20 -93.88 -62.76
C GLU A 220 -33.60 -95.35 -62.56
N ASN A 221 -34.02 -95.71 -61.34
CA ASN A 221 -34.54 -97.05 -61.05
C ASN A 221 -35.88 -97.36 -61.75
N ASN A 222 -36.73 -96.35 -61.97
CA ASN A 222 -38.02 -96.52 -62.65
C ASN A 222 -37.85 -96.64 -64.19
N ASN A 223 -36.82 -96.02 -64.75
CA ASN A 223 -36.46 -96.17 -66.16
C ASN A 223 -35.66 -97.46 -66.47
N ALA A 224 -35.25 -98.22 -65.44
CA ALA A 224 -34.50 -99.49 -65.58
C ALA A 224 -35.40 -100.76 -65.48
N LEU A 225 -36.73 -100.59 -65.42
CA LEU A 225 -37.75 -101.64 -65.56
C LEU A 225 -38.38 -101.59 -66.95
#